data_AF-A0A819GWI0-F1
#
_entry.id   AF-A0A819GWI0-F1
#
_cell.length_a   1.000
_cell.length_b   1.000
_cell.length_c   1.000
_cell.angle_alpha   90.00
_cell.angle_beta   90.00
_cell.angle_gamma   90.00
#
_symmetry.space_group_name_H-M   'P 1'
#
loop_
_entity.id
_entity.type
_entity.pdbx_description
1 polymer ?
#
loop_
_entity_poly.entity_id
_entity_poly.type
_entity_poly.pdbx_seq_one_letter_code
_entity_poly.pdbx_strand_id
1 'polypeptide(L)'
;DQVQAVGSAFAMTLGGLFSCIAQQLRVNIEFNGEYRITHVHSKHEHEPKKLPSNKITFKLNDLNADEKRNLVFQLHVPKVNNNQQVEMDNQQIISQNEQTFFDQSTIGQVIVTYVEPNSSQTITTNPVSFQLIRMDQPSADLLQVNYTLDIQRNRVETAREIKRAMDENDYQRSLAILKAQVEKIKASVSAQDPFCQLLVKDLEYRYPSERDYRSSHQNAYMQHSSERGTYAPTTNASAAQYLSYPQQQQATHFQQNQLPPMYIQQQMPPPYVQQQLPPPYAQQ
;
A
#
# COMPACT_ATOMS: atom_id res chain seq x y z
N ASP A 1 -4.89 34.46 -15.23
CA ASP A 1 -4.64 33.00 -15.16
C ASP A 1 -4.43 32.42 -13.76
N GLN A 2 -3.87 33.14 -12.78
CA GLN A 2 -3.73 32.61 -11.41
C GLN A 2 -5.05 32.41 -10.63
N VAL A 3 -6.13 33.14 -10.99
CA VAL A 3 -7.43 33.04 -10.30
C VAL A 3 -8.18 31.74 -10.61
N GLN A 4 -8.00 31.17 -11.81
CA GLN A 4 -8.60 29.88 -12.17
C GLN A 4 -7.93 28.70 -11.44
N ALA A 5 -6.63 28.79 -11.16
CA ALA A 5 -5.89 27.76 -10.41
C ALA A 5 -6.39 27.62 -8.95
N VAL A 6 -6.89 28.72 -8.37
CA VAL A 6 -7.48 28.72 -7.03
C VAL A 6 -8.77 27.90 -7.01
N GLY A 7 -9.65 28.10 -7.99
CA GLY A 7 -10.91 27.35 -8.10
C GLY A 7 -10.69 25.83 -8.20
N SER A 8 -9.75 25.41 -9.05
CA SER A 8 -9.40 23.99 -9.17
C SER A 8 -8.75 23.42 -7.91
N ALA A 9 -7.87 24.18 -7.23
CA ALA A 9 -7.26 23.75 -5.98
C ALA A 9 -8.32 23.58 -4.87
N PHE A 10 -9.27 24.51 -4.77
CA PHE A 10 -10.38 24.42 -3.83
C PHE A 10 -11.33 23.25 -4.14
N ALA A 11 -11.67 23.03 -5.41
CA ALA A 11 -12.48 21.89 -5.82
C ALA A 11 -11.80 20.55 -5.49
N MET A 12 -10.48 20.44 -5.70
CA MET A 12 -9.70 19.27 -5.29
C MET A 12 -9.66 19.10 -3.76
N THR A 13 -9.52 20.21 -3.03
CA THR A 13 -9.49 20.19 -1.55
C THR A 13 -10.85 19.79 -0.97
N LEU A 14 -11.94 20.31 -1.54
CA LEU A 14 -13.31 19.97 -1.14
C LEU A 14 -13.66 18.53 -1.52
N GLY A 15 -13.33 18.10 -2.73
CA GLY A 15 -13.51 16.71 -3.17
C GLY A 15 -12.76 15.73 -2.29
N GLY A 16 -11.53 16.08 -1.88
CA GLY A 16 -10.75 15.29 -0.92
C GLY A 16 -11.44 15.15 0.44
N LEU A 17 -12.03 16.24 0.96
CA LEU A 17 -12.73 16.23 2.24
C LEU A 17 -13.94 15.28 2.26
N PHE A 18 -14.73 15.28 1.18
CA PHE A 18 -15.88 14.37 1.04
C PHE A 18 -15.48 12.93 0.73
N SER A 19 -14.24 12.70 0.30
CA SER A 19 -13.69 11.36 0.08
C SER A 19 -13.06 10.75 1.33
N CYS A 20 -12.93 11.48 2.44
CA CYS A 20 -12.34 10.95 3.66
C CYS A 20 -13.23 9.81 4.20
N ILE A 21 -12.65 8.62 4.35
CA ILE A 21 -13.34 7.41 4.86
C ILE A 21 -12.90 7.03 6.27
N ALA A 22 -11.74 7.50 6.72
CA ALA A 22 -11.24 7.25 8.06
C ALA A 22 -10.36 8.42 8.52
N GLN A 23 -10.61 8.95 9.71
CA GLN A 23 -9.80 10.00 10.34
C GLN A 23 -8.90 9.43 11.43
N GLN A 24 -7.77 10.09 11.68
CA GLN A 24 -6.84 9.73 12.77
C GLN A 24 -6.47 8.23 12.79
N LEU A 25 -6.28 7.64 11.61
CA LEU A 25 -6.01 6.23 11.40
C LEU A 25 -4.74 5.80 12.14
N ARG A 26 -4.84 4.73 12.92
CA ARG A 26 -3.75 4.07 13.61
C ARG A 26 -3.70 2.59 13.25
N VAL A 27 -2.52 2.10 12.90
CA VAL A 27 -2.28 0.68 12.63
C VAL A 27 -1.36 0.13 13.72
N ASN A 28 -1.91 -0.72 14.58
CA ASN A 28 -1.18 -1.39 15.64
C ASN A 28 -0.78 -2.78 15.17
N ILE A 29 0.51 -3.09 15.25
CA ILE A 29 1.06 -4.40 14.95
C ILE A 29 1.74 -4.90 16.22
N GLU A 30 1.35 -6.08 16.67
CA GLU A 30 1.89 -6.72 17.86
C GLU A 30 2.38 -8.11 17.52
N PHE A 31 3.58 -8.42 17.99
CA PHE A 31 4.26 -9.69 17.77
C PHE A 31 4.37 -10.48 19.08
N ASN A 32 4.14 -11.79 18.98
CA ASN A 32 4.27 -12.74 20.06
C ASN A 32 5.75 -13.12 20.29
N GLY A 33 6.10 -13.69 21.44
CA GLY A 33 7.42 -14.29 21.69
C GLY A 33 8.62 -13.33 21.50
N GLU A 34 9.65 -13.81 20.79
CA GLU A 34 10.93 -13.09 20.57
C GLU A 34 11.01 -12.34 19.24
N TYR A 35 9.91 -12.26 18.49
CA TYR A 35 9.85 -11.50 17.25
C TYR A 35 9.93 -10.00 17.57
N ARG A 36 10.77 -9.27 16.83
CA ARG A 36 11.02 -7.84 17.08
C ARG A 36 11.16 -7.08 15.78
N ILE A 37 10.48 -5.95 15.65
CA ILE A 37 10.69 -5.00 14.57
C ILE A 37 12.03 -4.32 14.81
N THR A 38 12.95 -4.43 13.86
CA THR A 38 14.30 -3.85 13.96
C THR A 38 14.41 -2.50 13.26
N HIS A 39 13.64 -2.30 12.20
CA HIS A 39 13.70 -1.09 11.39
C HIS A 39 12.36 -0.81 10.71
N VAL A 40 12.04 0.47 10.51
CA VAL A 40 10.82 0.92 9.84
C VAL A 40 11.20 1.70 8.58
N HIS A 41 10.71 1.22 7.43
CA HIS A 41 10.95 1.80 6.11
C HIS A 41 9.76 2.67 5.67
N SER A 42 9.26 3.48 6.59
CA SER A 42 8.07 4.32 6.40
C SER A 42 8.31 5.72 6.93
N LYS A 43 7.75 6.72 6.26
CA LYS A 43 7.73 8.11 6.74
C LYS A 43 6.65 8.39 7.76
N HIS A 44 5.69 7.48 7.89
CA HIS A 44 4.62 7.64 8.83
C HIS A 44 5.19 7.64 10.26
N GLU A 45 4.67 8.56 11.08
CA GLU A 45 5.03 8.61 12.48
C GLU A 45 4.66 7.28 13.12
N HIS A 46 5.53 6.77 13.98
CA HIS A 46 5.30 5.52 14.68
C HIS A 46 5.81 5.55 16.10
N GLU A 47 5.22 4.70 16.92
CA GLU A 47 5.58 4.51 18.33
C GLU A 47 5.77 3.01 18.62
N PRO A 48 6.79 2.61 19.41
CA PRO A 48 7.84 3.46 19.97
C PRO A 48 8.83 3.94 18.90
N LYS A 49 9.44 5.12 19.12
CA LYS A 49 10.51 5.65 18.24
C LYS A 49 11.83 4.86 18.38
N LYS A 50 12.02 4.23 19.53
CA LYS A 50 13.20 3.39 19.80
C LYS A 50 12.88 1.96 19.40
N LEU A 51 13.67 1.44 18.46
CA LEU A 51 13.65 0.04 18.05
C LEU A 51 14.93 -0.64 18.58
N PRO A 52 14.92 -1.96 18.81
CA PRO A 52 13.88 -2.93 18.45
C PRO A 52 12.65 -2.94 19.39
N SER A 53 11.49 -3.37 18.88
CA SER A 53 10.23 -3.50 19.66
C SER A 53 9.38 -4.67 19.18
N ASN A 54 8.60 -5.29 20.06
CA ASN A 54 7.59 -6.31 19.71
C ASN A 54 6.24 -5.72 19.33
N LYS A 55 6.05 -4.42 19.51
CA LYS A 55 4.84 -3.70 19.17
C LYS A 55 5.20 -2.41 18.44
N ILE A 56 4.40 -2.06 17.44
CA ILE A 56 4.47 -0.76 16.78
C ILE A 56 3.08 -0.23 16.48
N THR A 57 2.91 1.08 16.62
CA THR A 57 1.71 1.80 16.21
C THR A 57 2.10 2.82 15.16
N PHE A 58 1.62 2.68 13.94
CA PHE A 58 1.75 3.69 12.89
C PHE A 58 0.59 4.68 12.97
N LYS A 59 0.89 5.98 12.94
CA LYS A 59 -0.08 7.07 12.84
C LYS A 59 -0.16 7.54 11.40
N LEU A 60 -1.29 7.29 10.75
CA LEU A 60 -1.52 7.54 9.33
C LEU A 60 -2.42 8.75 9.07
N ASN A 61 -2.84 9.54 10.06
CA ASN A 61 -3.78 10.65 9.84
C ASN A 61 -5.04 10.17 9.08
N ASP A 62 -5.57 10.97 8.16
CA ASP A 62 -6.78 10.64 7.43
C ASP A 62 -6.50 9.74 6.22
N LEU A 63 -7.46 8.92 5.84
CA LEU A 63 -7.45 8.04 4.68
C LEU A 63 -8.65 8.37 3.79
N ASN A 64 -8.38 8.59 2.50
CA ASN A 64 -9.42 8.87 1.52
C ASN A 64 -9.91 7.59 0.82
N ALA A 65 -11.06 7.68 0.18
CA ALA A 65 -11.60 6.65 -0.69
C ALA A 65 -10.58 6.29 -1.78
N ASP A 66 -10.48 4.99 -2.07
CA ASP A 66 -9.53 4.41 -3.03
C ASP A 66 -8.03 4.61 -2.72
N GLU A 67 -7.70 5.28 -1.61
CA GLU A 67 -6.32 5.46 -1.17
C GLU A 67 -5.76 4.16 -0.56
N LYS A 68 -4.55 3.79 -0.96
CA LYS A 68 -3.81 2.66 -0.39
C LYS A 68 -2.49 3.13 0.21
N ARG A 69 -2.18 2.64 1.42
CA ARG A 69 -0.91 2.93 2.11
C ARG A 69 -0.19 1.66 2.50
N ASN A 70 1.09 1.61 2.16
CA ASN A 70 1.95 0.48 2.44
C ASN A 70 2.89 0.80 3.61
N LEU A 71 2.91 -0.07 4.61
CA LEU A 71 3.79 0.02 5.76
C LEU A 71 4.86 -1.06 5.63
N VAL A 72 6.11 -0.65 5.42
CA VAL A 72 7.23 -1.57 5.27
C VAL A 72 8.13 -1.46 6.48
N PHE A 73 8.55 -2.61 7.01
CA PHE A 73 9.45 -2.70 8.15
C PHE A 73 10.27 -4.00 8.07
N GLN A 74 11.32 -4.10 8.87
CA GLN A 74 12.14 -5.29 9.03
C GLN A 74 11.81 -5.99 10.34
N LEU A 75 11.71 -7.30 10.26
CA LEU A 75 11.39 -8.17 11.39
C LEU A 75 12.59 -9.06 11.70
N HIS A 76 13.05 -9.01 12.94
CA HIS A 76 13.91 -10.05 13.51
C HIS A 76 13.07 -11.29 13.80
N VAL A 77 13.47 -12.40 13.18
CA VAL A 77 12.85 -13.70 13.29
C VAL A 77 13.79 -14.58 14.12
N PRO A 78 13.40 -15.02 15.33
CA PRO A 78 14.23 -15.87 16.16
C PRO A 78 14.52 -17.22 15.47
N LYS A 79 15.68 -17.79 15.74
CA LYS A 79 16.02 -19.16 15.31
C LYS A 79 15.21 -20.15 16.14
N VAL A 80 14.63 -21.14 15.48
CA VAL A 80 13.99 -22.27 16.18
C VAL A 80 15.10 -23.25 16.51
N ASN A 81 15.32 -23.50 17.80
CA ASN A 81 16.20 -24.57 18.21
C ASN A 81 15.40 -25.87 18.07
N ASN A 82 15.67 -26.64 17.00
CA ASN A 82 15.06 -27.96 16.76
C ASN A 82 15.32 -28.99 17.89
N ASN A 83 16.04 -28.60 18.95
CA ASN A 83 16.36 -29.43 20.10
C ASN A 83 15.30 -29.38 21.21
N GLN A 84 14.24 -28.58 21.08
CA GLN A 84 13.03 -28.81 21.86
C GLN A 84 12.20 -29.90 21.18
N GLN A 85 12.79 -31.11 21.09
CA GLN A 85 11.98 -32.31 21.19
C GLN A 85 11.25 -32.17 22.51
N VAL A 86 9.98 -31.79 22.43
CA VAL A 86 9.07 -31.89 23.54
C VAL A 86 9.17 -33.35 23.97
N GLU A 87 9.74 -33.59 25.15
CA GLU A 87 9.44 -34.75 25.97
C GLU A 87 7.93 -34.70 26.25
N MET A 88 7.12 -35.02 25.24
CA MET A 88 5.76 -35.45 25.45
C MET A 88 5.89 -36.88 25.94
N ASP A 89 6.11 -36.99 27.25
CA ASP A 89 5.85 -38.20 28.00
C ASP A 89 4.48 -38.75 27.58
N ASN A 90 4.51 -39.90 26.91
CA ASN A 90 3.46 -40.90 26.87
C ASN A 90 2.07 -40.45 26.38
N GLN A 91 1.75 -40.68 25.09
CA GLN A 91 0.90 -41.83 24.68
C GLN A 91 0.44 -41.75 23.21
N GLN A 92 0.53 -42.92 22.57
CA GLN A 92 -0.18 -43.39 21.38
C GLN A 92 0.32 -42.99 19.99
N ILE A 93 1.32 -43.79 19.58
CA ILE A 93 1.47 -44.47 18.28
C ILE A 93 0.22 -44.36 17.38
N ILE A 94 0.24 -43.42 16.42
CA ILE A 94 -0.52 -43.55 15.17
C ILE A 94 0.38 -43.14 13.99
N SER A 95 0.74 -44.16 13.22
CA SER A 95 0.91 -44.21 11.76
C SER A 95 1.97 -43.34 11.06
N GLN A 96 2.92 -44.07 10.46
CA GLN A 96 3.97 -43.66 9.52
C GLN A 96 3.42 -43.10 8.20
N ASN A 97 2.91 -41.87 8.20
CA ASN A 97 2.87 -41.09 6.97
C ASN A 97 3.80 -39.89 7.16
N GLU A 98 4.73 -39.71 6.22
CA GLU A 98 5.70 -38.62 6.14
C GLU A 98 4.97 -37.26 6.10
N GLN A 99 4.53 -36.78 7.25
CA GLN A 99 4.07 -35.41 7.42
C GLN A 99 5.29 -34.59 7.79
N THR A 100 5.86 -33.93 6.78
CA THR A 100 6.73 -32.76 6.96
C THR A 100 6.11 -31.85 8.01
N PHE A 101 6.75 -31.75 9.17
CA PHE A 101 6.27 -30.98 10.31
C PHE A 101 6.39 -29.49 10.00
N PHE A 102 5.28 -28.84 9.64
CA PHE A 102 5.24 -27.40 9.46
C PHE A 102 4.91 -26.75 10.81
N ASP A 103 5.88 -26.05 11.40
CA ASP A 103 5.60 -25.13 12.51
C ASP A 103 4.87 -23.89 11.94
N GLN A 104 3.53 -23.93 12.01
CA GLN A 104 2.67 -22.78 11.75
C GLN A 104 2.37 -22.08 13.07
N SER A 105 3.29 -21.23 13.52
CA SER A 105 3.07 -20.40 14.70
C SER A 105 2.47 -19.04 14.31
N THR A 106 1.40 -18.65 14.98
CA THR A 106 0.88 -17.28 14.92
C THR A 106 1.91 -16.35 15.56
N ILE A 107 2.59 -15.55 14.73
CA ILE A 107 3.69 -14.69 15.18
C ILE A 107 3.21 -13.33 15.65
N GLY A 108 1.97 -12.95 15.36
CA GLY A 108 1.43 -11.66 15.76
C GLY A 108 0.05 -11.37 15.19
N GLN A 109 -0.38 -10.13 15.38
CA GLN A 109 -1.66 -9.62 14.91
C GLN A 109 -1.58 -8.14 14.53
N VAL A 110 -2.49 -7.72 13.65
CA VAL A 110 -2.71 -6.33 13.25
C VAL A 110 -4.09 -5.89 13.70
N ILE A 111 -4.16 -4.69 14.30
CA ILE A 111 -5.40 -4.04 14.71
C ILE A 111 -5.41 -2.63 14.15
N VAL A 112 -6.51 -2.24 13.51
CA VAL A 112 -6.68 -0.89 12.97
C VAL A 112 -7.69 -0.14 13.82
N THR A 113 -7.37 1.10 14.18
CA THR A 113 -8.26 2.01 14.90
C THR A 113 -8.37 3.32 14.13
N TYR A 114 -9.58 3.84 13.96
CA TYR A 114 -9.81 5.11 13.28
C TYR A 114 -11.08 5.79 13.81
N VAL A 115 -11.25 7.07 13.48
CA VAL A 115 -12.47 7.83 13.73
C VAL A 115 -13.28 7.85 12.44
N GLU A 116 -14.53 7.38 12.49
CA GLU A 116 -15.44 7.44 11.34
C GLU A 116 -15.88 8.89 11.10
N PRO A 117 -15.68 9.46 9.89
CA PRO A 117 -15.92 10.88 9.64
C PRO A 117 -17.36 11.34 9.90
N ASN A 118 -18.35 10.48 9.61
CA ASN A 118 -19.77 10.83 9.69
C ASN A 118 -20.32 10.79 11.12
N SER A 119 -19.86 9.83 11.93
CA SER A 119 -20.38 9.61 13.29
C SER A 119 -19.45 10.16 14.38
N SER A 120 -18.20 10.49 14.02
CA SER A 120 -17.11 10.81 14.95
C SER A 120 -16.82 9.70 15.98
N GLN A 121 -17.33 8.49 15.75
CA GLN A 121 -17.07 7.34 16.62
C GLN A 121 -15.71 6.73 16.32
N THR A 122 -15.02 6.29 17.36
CA THR A 122 -13.78 5.52 17.20
C THR A 122 -14.12 4.06 16.94
N ILE A 123 -13.77 3.57 15.76
CA ILE A 123 -13.92 2.18 15.35
C ILE A 123 -12.59 1.46 15.53
N THR A 124 -12.63 0.27 16.12
CA THR A 124 -11.48 -0.65 16.19
C THR A 124 -11.85 -1.95 15.50
N THR A 125 -11.01 -2.39 14.57
CA THR A 125 -11.25 -3.62 13.83
C THR A 125 -10.97 -4.85 14.68
N ASN A 126 -11.55 -5.98 14.30
CA ASN A 126 -11.13 -7.28 14.84
C ASN A 126 -9.63 -7.51 14.54
N PRO A 127 -8.87 -8.09 15.47
CA PRO A 127 -7.46 -8.43 15.22
C PRO A 127 -7.32 -9.42 14.06
N VAL A 128 -6.40 -9.13 13.15
CA VAL A 128 -6.03 -10.02 12.05
C VAL A 128 -4.68 -10.65 12.35
N SER A 129 -4.68 -11.94 12.68
CA SER A 129 -3.46 -12.69 12.95
C SER A 129 -2.69 -12.99 11.67
N PHE A 130 -1.36 -13.04 11.77
CA PHE A 130 -0.51 -13.51 10.68
C PHE A 130 0.49 -14.54 11.20
N GLN A 131 0.84 -15.48 10.32
CA GLN A 131 1.59 -16.69 10.65
C GLN A 131 2.93 -16.68 9.92
N LEU A 132 3.93 -17.31 10.54
CA LEU A 132 5.17 -17.64 9.88
C LEU A 132 5.19 -19.13 9.59
N ILE A 133 5.36 -19.49 8.33
CA ILE A 133 5.56 -20.87 7.91
C ILE A 133 7.07 -21.08 7.76
N ARG A 134 7.61 -22.02 8.53
CA ARG A 134 9.01 -22.45 8.42
C ARG A 134 9.06 -23.78 7.68
N MET A 135 9.92 -23.87 6.67
CA MET A 135 10.09 -25.07 5.86
C MET A 135 11.58 -25.39 5.75
N ASP A 136 11.95 -26.65 5.96
CA ASP A 136 13.34 -27.10 5.78
C ASP A 136 13.75 -27.06 4.31
N GLN A 137 12.81 -27.34 3.41
CA GLN A 137 12.97 -27.22 1.96
C GLN A 137 11.80 -26.41 1.38
N PRO A 138 11.94 -25.08 1.25
CA PRO A 138 10.93 -24.27 0.60
C PRO A 138 10.83 -24.65 -0.88
N SER A 139 9.61 -24.68 -1.43
CA SER A 139 9.40 -24.86 -2.86
C SER A 139 10.01 -23.70 -3.66
N ALA A 140 10.30 -23.94 -4.94
CA ALA A 140 10.85 -22.90 -5.83
C ALA A 140 9.98 -21.63 -5.88
N ASP A 141 8.66 -21.78 -5.76
CA ASP A 141 7.71 -20.66 -5.75
C ASP A 141 7.83 -19.80 -4.49
N LEU A 142 8.07 -20.41 -3.32
CA LEU A 142 8.26 -19.69 -2.06
C LEU A 142 9.63 -19.00 -1.95
N LEU A 143 10.59 -19.40 -2.79
CA LEU A 143 11.87 -18.72 -2.94
C LEU A 143 11.78 -17.48 -3.84
N GLN A 144 10.67 -17.29 -4.55
CA GLN A 144 10.47 -16.10 -5.36
C GLN A 144 10.27 -14.87 -4.48
N VAL A 145 10.95 -13.79 -4.85
CA VAL A 145 10.79 -12.50 -4.17
C VAL A 145 9.35 -12.03 -4.34
N ASN A 146 8.70 -11.64 -3.24
CA ASN A 146 7.36 -11.07 -3.30
C ASN A 146 7.37 -9.79 -4.14
N TYR A 147 6.65 -9.82 -5.27
CA TYR A 147 6.62 -8.74 -6.26
C TYR A 147 6.21 -7.38 -5.66
N THR A 148 5.13 -7.34 -4.86
CA THR A 148 4.65 -6.10 -4.24
C THR A 148 5.65 -5.54 -3.24
N LEU A 149 6.30 -6.41 -2.46
CA LEU A 149 7.35 -6.00 -1.53
C LEU A 149 8.58 -5.47 -2.27
N ASP A 150 8.94 -6.08 -3.41
CA ASP A 150 10.06 -5.64 -4.24
C ASP A 150 9.86 -4.21 -4.76
N ILE A 151 8.64 -3.87 -5.22
CA ILE A 151 8.29 -2.48 -5.60
C ILE A 151 8.54 -1.52 -4.44
N GLN A 152 8.06 -1.87 -3.24
CA GLN A 152 8.21 -0.99 -2.08
C GLN A 152 9.67 -0.90 -1.61
N ARG A 153 10.43 -2.00 -1.74
CA ARG A 153 11.87 -2.03 -1.47
C ARG A 153 12.62 -1.10 -2.44
N ASN A 154 12.37 -1.24 -3.74
CA ASN A 154 12.93 -0.38 -4.77
C ASN A 154 12.62 1.08 -4.49
N ARG A 155 11.37 1.40 -4.11
CA ARG A 155 10.98 2.77 -3.70
C ARG A 155 11.83 3.31 -2.56
N VAL A 156 11.90 2.57 -1.45
CA VAL A 156 12.58 3.02 -0.23
C VAL A 156 14.08 3.12 -0.43
N GLU A 157 14.69 2.11 -1.05
CA GLU A 157 16.13 2.11 -1.33
C GLU A 157 16.50 3.22 -2.31
N THR A 158 15.70 3.47 -3.34
CA THR A 158 15.92 4.58 -4.27
C THR A 158 15.91 5.91 -3.54
N ALA A 159 14.95 6.14 -2.65
CA ALA A 159 14.91 7.37 -1.87
C ALA A 159 16.14 7.55 -0.98
N ARG A 160 16.64 6.45 -0.39
CA ARG A 160 17.88 6.46 0.41
C ARG A 160 19.10 6.77 -0.45
N GLU A 161 19.25 6.13 -1.61
CA GLU A 161 20.40 6.34 -2.48
C GLU A 161 20.38 7.72 -3.15
N ILE A 162 19.19 8.28 -3.44
CA ILE A 162 19.06 9.69 -3.85
C ILE A 162 19.61 10.59 -2.75
N LYS A 163 19.18 10.39 -1.50
CA LYS A 163 19.68 11.19 -0.37
C LYS A 163 21.19 11.06 -0.23
N ARG A 164 21.70 9.83 -0.24
CA ARG A 164 23.14 9.56 -0.20
C ARG A 164 23.89 10.27 -1.33
N ALA A 165 23.40 10.18 -2.57
CA ALA A 165 24.00 10.86 -3.71
C ALA A 165 23.95 12.38 -3.60
N MET A 166 22.99 12.96 -2.88
CA MET A 166 22.97 14.41 -2.58
C MET A 166 23.93 14.78 -1.44
N ASP A 167 24.15 13.89 -0.48
CA ASP A 167 25.09 14.11 0.61
C ASP A 167 26.55 13.98 0.10
N GLU A 168 26.77 13.27 -1.00
CA GLU A 168 28.03 13.31 -1.75
C GLU A 168 28.22 14.71 -2.37
N ASN A 169 29.37 15.35 -2.14
CA ASN A 169 29.74 16.65 -2.74
C ASN A 169 30.53 16.49 -4.06
N ASP A 170 30.44 15.33 -4.70
CA ASP A 170 31.16 14.98 -5.92
C ASP A 170 30.18 14.42 -6.95
N TYR A 171 30.00 15.18 -8.04
CA TYR A 171 29.08 14.84 -9.12
C TYR A 171 29.31 13.44 -9.70
N GLN A 172 30.56 13.01 -9.88
CA GLN A 172 30.86 11.70 -10.48
C GLN A 172 30.47 10.56 -9.53
N ARG A 173 30.72 10.75 -8.23
CA ARG A 173 30.32 9.78 -7.20
C ARG A 173 28.80 9.71 -7.07
N SER A 174 28.13 10.85 -7.02
CA SER A 174 26.66 10.92 -7.00
C SER A 174 26.06 10.20 -8.20
N LEU A 175 26.58 10.46 -9.41
CA LEU A 175 26.12 9.79 -10.63
C LEU A 175 26.37 8.27 -10.59
N ALA A 176 27.51 7.83 -10.06
CA ALA A 176 27.80 6.41 -9.90
C ALA A 176 26.81 5.72 -8.95
N ILE A 177 26.45 6.35 -7.83
CA ILE A 177 25.44 5.84 -6.90
C ILE A 177 24.08 5.70 -7.60
N LEU A 178 23.62 6.74 -8.30
CA LEU A 178 22.33 6.71 -9.00
C LEU A 178 22.31 5.65 -10.11
N LYS A 179 23.39 5.53 -10.90
CA LYS A 179 23.52 4.49 -11.94
C LYS A 179 23.50 3.09 -11.35
N ALA A 180 24.22 2.85 -10.25
CA ALA A 180 24.19 1.57 -9.57
C ALA A 180 22.78 1.21 -9.09
N GLN A 181 22.02 2.19 -8.59
CA GLN A 181 20.63 1.99 -8.19
C GLN A 181 19.71 1.70 -9.38
N VAL A 182 19.91 2.37 -10.53
CA VAL A 182 19.18 2.06 -11.78
C VAL A 182 19.40 0.61 -12.20
N GLU A 183 20.66 0.15 -12.26
CA GLU A 183 20.98 -1.23 -12.63
C GLU A 183 20.38 -2.24 -11.65
N LYS A 184 20.37 -1.90 -10.36
CA LYS A 184 19.72 -2.73 -9.33
C LYS A 184 18.21 -2.87 -9.55
N ILE A 185 17.50 -1.77 -9.88
CA ILE A 185 16.06 -1.83 -10.18
C ILE A 185 15.81 -2.62 -11.46
N LYS A 186 16.62 -2.42 -12.52
CA LYS A 186 16.51 -3.15 -13.80
C LYS A 186 16.73 -4.66 -13.64
N ALA A 187 17.53 -5.08 -12.67
CA ALA A 187 17.77 -6.49 -12.33
C ALA A 187 16.71 -7.08 -11.37
N SER A 188 15.77 -6.27 -10.86
CA SER A 188 14.76 -6.72 -9.88
C SER A 188 13.58 -7.44 -10.55
N VAL A 189 12.82 -8.21 -9.77
CA VAL A 189 11.63 -8.91 -10.28
C VAL A 189 10.53 -7.93 -10.68
N SER A 190 10.50 -6.75 -10.07
CA SER A 190 9.56 -5.67 -10.38
C SER A 190 10.06 -4.66 -11.42
N ALA A 191 11.14 -4.95 -12.14
CA ALA A 191 11.73 -4.04 -13.12
C ALA A 191 10.75 -3.53 -14.20
N GLN A 192 9.79 -4.37 -14.59
CA GLN A 192 8.78 -4.04 -15.60
C GLN A 192 7.54 -3.35 -15.03
N ASP A 193 7.46 -3.18 -13.72
CA ASP A 193 6.35 -2.47 -13.09
C ASP A 193 6.34 -1.01 -13.55
N PRO A 194 5.18 -0.42 -13.92
CA PRO A 194 5.11 0.98 -14.32
C PRO A 194 5.72 1.94 -13.29
N PHE A 195 5.57 1.65 -12.00
CA PHE A 195 6.16 2.48 -10.95
C PHE A 195 7.70 2.39 -10.95
N CYS A 196 8.26 1.19 -11.09
CA CYS A 196 9.71 0.99 -11.13
C CYS A 196 10.33 1.58 -12.40
N GLN A 197 9.65 1.50 -13.54
CA GLN A 197 10.07 2.17 -14.78
C GLN A 197 10.12 3.69 -14.62
N LEU A 198 9.13 4.28 -13.94
CA LEU A 198 9.13 5.71 -13.61
C LEU A 198 10.28 6.07 -12.66
N LEU A 199 10.58 5.25 -11.65
CA LEU A 199 11.74 5.46 -10.79
C LEU A 199 13.06 5.45 -11.57
N VAL A 200 13.24 4.49 -12.48
CA VAL A 200 14.43 4.43 -13.36
C VAL A 200 14.54 5.70 -14.19
N LYS A 201 13.44 6.11 -14.82
CA LYS A 201 13.39 7.35 -15.61
C LYS A 201 13.76 8.57 -14.75
N ASP A 202 13.16 8.69 -13.57
CA ASP A 202 13.44 9.80 -12.65
C ASP A 202 14.92 9.84 -12.22
N LEU A 203 15.56 8.68 -12.03
CA LEU A 203 16.98 8.58 -11.70
C LEU A 203 17.89 8.96 -12.89
N GLU A 204 17.57 8.48 -14.09
CA GLU A 204 18.37 8.72 -15.31
C GLU A 204 18.36 10.21 -15.71
N TYR A 205 17.23 10.91 -15.51
CA TYR A 205 17.09 12.33 -15.88
C TYR A 205 17.40 13.32 -14.76
N ARG A 206 17.81 12.85 -13.57
CA ARG A 206 17.94 13.73 -12.40
C ARG A 206 19.05 14.76 -12.51
N TYR A 207 20.22 14.36 -13.04
CA TYR A 207 21.37 15.23 -13.21
C TYR A 207 21.96 15.07 -14.61
N PRO A 208 21.35 15.69 -15.63
CA PRO A 208 21.85 15.58 -17.00
C PRO A 208 23.19 16.30 -17.18
N SER A 209 23.52 17.25 -16.30
CA SER A 209 24.81 17.95 -16.29
C SER A 209 25.30 18.27 -14.87
N GLU A 210 26.61 18.51 -14.73
CA GLU A 210 27.21 18.97 -13.47
C GLU A 210 26.63 20.31 -13.00
N ARG A 211 26.26 21.19 -13.95
CA ARG A 211 25.62 22.47 -13.64
C ARG A 211 24.28 22.27 -12.95
N ASP A 212 23.46 21.33 -13.43
CA ASP A 212 22.14 21.03 -12.84
C ASP A 212 22.26 20.33 -11.49
N TYR A 213 23.28 19.50 -11.34
CA TYR A 213 23.65 18.92 -10.06
C TYR A 213 24.00 20.00 -9.04
N ARG A 214 24.90 20.94 -9.38
CA ARG A 214 25.31 22.03 -8.47
C ARG A 214 24.14 22.96 -8.13
N SER A 215 23.31 23.32 -9.11
CA SER A 215 22.14 24.19 -8.86
C SER A 215 21.11 23.51 -7.94
N SER A 216 20.91 22.19 -8.09
CA SER A 216 20.03 21.40 -7.22
C SER A 216 20.56 21.30 -5.78
N HIS A 217 21.88 21.22 -5.59
CA HIS A 217 22.50 21.19 -4.26
C HIS A 217 22.38 22.53 -3.53
N GLN A 218 22.40 23.63 -4.28
CA GLN A 218 22.24 24.97 -3.73
C GLN A 218 20.78 25.32 -3.40
N ASN A 219 19.82 24.52 -3.88
CA ASN A 219 18.40 24.79 -3.71
C ASN A 219 17.73 23.78 -2.75
N ALA A 220 17.75 24.11 -1.45
CA ALA A 220 17.15 23.30 -0.39
C ALA A 220 15.66 22.96 -0.63
N TYR A 221 14.94 23.81 -1.35
CA TYR A 221 13.55 23.54 -1.74
C TYR A 221 13.42 22.32 -2.66
N MET A 222 14.32 22.20 -3.65
CA MET A 222 14.35 21.03 -4.54
C MET A 222 14.76 19.75 -3.82
N GLN A 223 15.67 19.85 -2.84
CA GLN A 223 16.05 18.72 -1.99
C GLN A 223 14.81 18.15 -1.27
N HIS A 224 14.05 19.00 -0.58
CA HIS A 224 12.86 18.56 0.16
C HIS A 224 11.70 18.10 -0.72
N SER A 225 11.47 18.72 -1.88
CA SER A 225 10.41 18.30 -2.81
C SER A 225 10.68 16.90 -3.36
N SER A 226 11.93 16.63 -3.71
CA SER A 226 12.35 15.38 -4.30
C SER A 226 12.34 14.20 -3.32
N GLU A 227 12.62 14.46 -2.04
CA GLU A 227 12.43 13.50 -0.96
C GLU A 227 10.94 13.21 -0.75
N ARG A 228 10.03 14.16 -0.97
CA ARG A 228 8.58 13.95 -0.81
C ARG A 228 8.00 13.10 -1.95
N GLY A 229 8.42 13.33 -3.19
CA GLY A 229 7.92 12.61 -4.38
C GLY A 229 8.19 11.10 -4.37
N THR A 230 9.30 10.64 -3.79
CA THR A 230 9.66 9.20 -3.76
C THR A 230 8.88 8.38 -2.73
N TYR A 231 8.23 9.02 -1.76
CA TYR A 231 7.49 8.33 -0.70
C TYR A 231 5.97 8.48 -0.83
N ALA A 232 5.51 9.39 -1.67
CA ALA A 232 4.15 9.37 -2.16
C ALA A 232 3.97 8.15 -3.09
N PRO A 233 2.76 7.57 -3.19
CA PRO A 233 2.43 6.63 -4.27
C PRO A 233 2.54 7.27 -5.67
N THR A 234 2.79 8.58 -5.75
CA THR A 234 2.89 9.40 -6.95
C THR A 234 4.27 10.05 -7.03
N THR A 235 5.17 9.48 -7.83
CA THR A 235 6.47 10.06 -8.15
C THR A 235 6.31 11.22 -9.15
N ASN A 236 6.53 12.45 -8.68
CA ASN A 236 6.44 13.71 -9.44
C ASN A 236 5.09 14.03 -10.11
N ALA A 237 4.89 15.32 -10.45
CA ALA A 237 3.63 15.91 -10.88
C ALA A 237 2.94 15.22 -12.08
N SER A 238 3.68 14.44 -12.86
CA SER A 238 3.17 13.64 -13.97
C SER A 238 2.60 12.27 -13.56
N ALA A 239 3.05 11.65 -12.46
CA ALA A 239 2.47 10.38 -11.99
C ALA A 239 1.18 10.58 -11.17
N ALA A 240 1.01 11.76 -10.56
CA ALA A 240 -0.26 12.15 -9.91
C ALA A 240 -1.44 12.20 -10.91
N GLN A 241 -1.17 12.35 -12.21
CA GLN A 241 -2.19 12.30 -13.27
C GLN A 241 -2.58 10.88 -13.69
N TYR A 242 -1.78 9.86 -13.37
CA TYR A 242 -2.07 8.48 -13.79
C TYR A 242 -2.99 7.73 -12.82
N LEU A 243 -3.03 8.12 -11.55
CA LEU A 243 -3.97 7.55 -10.56
C LEU A 243 -5.32 8.28 -10.51
N SER A 244 -5.50 9.35 -11.29
CA SER A 244 -6.75 10.12 -11.38
C SER A 244 -7.54 9.89 -12.67
N TYR A 245 -7.22 8.85 -13.45
CA TYR A 245 -8.17 8.35 -14.45
C TYR A 245 -9.27 7.57 -13.74
N PRO A 246 -10.54 8.05 -13.73
CA PRO A 246 -11.64 7.12 -13.52
C PRO A 246 -11.55 6.05 -14.62
N GLN A 247 -11.62 4.77 -14.25
CA GLN A 247 -11.98 3.72 -15.19
C GLN A 247 -13.26 4.21 -15.89
N GLN A 248 -13.12 4.65 -17.14
CA GLN A 248 -14.27 4.85 -18.01
C GLN A 248 -14.90 3.47 -18.16
N GLN A 249 -15.97 3.25 -17.40
CA GLN A 249 -16.91 2.18 -17.67
C GLN A 249 -17.22 2.23 -19.16
N GLN A 250 -17.08 1.08 -19.81
CA GLN A 250 -17.51 0.86 -21.18
C GLN A 250 -19.02 1.13 -21.25
N ALA A 251 -19.38 2.38 -21.51
CA ALA A 251 -20.72 2.76 -21.91
C ALA A 251 -20.85 2.37 -23.39
N THR A 252 -21.58 1.29 -23.59
CA THR A 252 -22.08 0.79 -24.88
C THR A 252 -22.60 1.93 -25.75
N HIS A 253 -22.00 2.07 -26.93
CA HIS A 253 -22.53 2.89 -28.02
C HIS A 253 -23.87 2.31 -28.49
N PHE A 254 -24.97 2.88 -28.02
CA PHE A 254 -26.23 2.88 -28.77
C PHE A 254 -26.42 4.25 -29.39
N GLN A 255 -26.31 4.30 -30.72
CA GLN A 255 -26.82 5.38 -31.54
C GLN A 255 -28.32 5.52 -31.33
N GLN A 256 -28.82 6.73 -31.06
CA GLN A 256 -30.04 7.21 -31.71
C GLN A 256 -30.19 8.73 -31.62
N ASN A 257 -30.43 9.31 -32.80
CA ASN A 257 -31.06 10.61 -33.02
C ASN A 257 -32.31 10.80 -32.12
N GLN A 258 -32.57 12.03 -31.67
CA GLN A 258 -33.76 12.86 -31.99
C GLN A 258 -34.13 13.90 -30.90
N LEU A 259 -34.29 15.15 -31.36
CA LEU A 259 -35.30 16.20 -31.08
C LEU A 259 -35.59 16.74 -29.64
N PRO A 260 -35.97 18.05 -29.53
CA PRO A 260 -36.22 18.73 -28.25
C PRO A 260 -37.60 18.41 -27.62
N PRO A 261 -37.76 18.66 -26.30
CA PRO A 261 -38.83 18.07 -25.50
C PRO A 261 -40.20 18.74 -25.69
N MET A 262 -41.21 17.90 -25.91
CA MET A 262 -42.63 18.22 -25.75
C MET A 262 -43.07 17.92 -24.31
N TYR A 263 -43.83 18.83 -23.72
CA TYR A 263 -44.49 18.67 -22.43
C TYR A 263 -45.44 17.45 -22.44
N ILE A 264 -45.32 16.56 -21.45
CA ILE A 264 -46.30 15.50 -21.19
C ILE A 264 -46.88 15.68 -19.79
N GLN A 265 -48.22 15.72 -19.76
CA GLN A 265 -49.08 15.75 -18.58
C GLN A 265 -48.85 14.54 -17.66
N GLN A 266 -48.85 14.77 -16.35
CA GLN A 266 -48.92 13.73 -15.33
C GLN A 266 -50.24 12.93 -15.47
N GLN A 267 -50.12 11.62 -15.69
CA GLN A 267 -51.20 10.67 -15.44
C GLN A 267 -50.91 9.91 -14.14
N MET A 268 -51.92 9.82 -13.28
CA MET A 268 -51.87 9.08 -12.02
C MET A 268 -51.85 7.56 -12.28
N PRO A 269 -51.20 6.77 -11.41
CA PRO A 269 -51.14 5.32 -11.55
C PRO A 269 -52.48 4.64 -11.19
N PRO A 270 -52.83 3.52 -11.85
CA PRO A 270 -54.03 2.74 -11.54
C PRO A 270 -53.85 1.87 -10.28
N PRO A 271 -54.95 1.46 -9.64
CA PRO A 271 -54.93 0.71 -8.39
C PRO A 271 -54.46 -0.75 -8.57
N TYR A 272 -53.79 -1.25 -7.52
CA TYR A 272 -53.21 -2.59 -7.41
C TYR A 272 -54.24 -3.72 -7.63
N VAL A 273 -53.88 -4.69 -8.48
CA VAL A 273 -54.57 -5.98 -8.60
C VAL A 273 -54.01 -6.92 -7.52
N GLN A 274 -54.84 -7.35 -6.57
CA GLN A 274 -54.51 -8.40 -5.62
C GLN A 274 -54.40 -9.75 -6.34
N GLN A 275 -53.21 -10.36 -6.28
CA GLN A 275 -52.98 -11.74 -6.72
C GLN A 275 -53.49 -12.71 -5.66
N GLN A 276 -54.46 -13.55 -6.03
CA GLN A 276 -54.94 -14.67 -5.21
C GLN A 276 -53.92 -15.82 -5.24
N LEU A 277 -53.60 -16.38 -4.06
CA LEU A 277 -52.78 -17.58 -3.90
C LEU A 277 -53.59 -18.85 -4.21
N PRO A 278 -52.98 -19.88 -4.84
CA PRO A 278 -53.64 -21.16 -5.09
C PRO A 278 -53.71 -22.05 -3.83
N PRO A 279 -54.68 -22.97 -3.75
CA PRO A 279 -54.91 -23.83 -2.59
C PRO A 279 -53.94 -25.02 -2.52
N PRO A 280 -53.74 -25.62 -1.32
CA PRO A 280 -52.81 -26.71 -1.11
C PRO A 280 -53.34 -28.06 -1.63
N TYR A 281 -52.45 -28.85 -2.22
CA TYR A 281 -52.70 -30.20 -2.68
C TYR A 281 -52.96 -31.16 -1.51
N ALA A 282 -54.02 -31.97 -1.61
CA ALA A 282 -54.24 -33.14 -0.78
C ALA A 282 -53.32 -34.29 -1.23
N GLN A 283 -52.59 -34.88 -0.30
CA GLN A 283 -51.88 -36.16 -0.50
C GLN A 283 -52.84 -37.31 -0.18
N GLN A 284 -52.87 -38.32 -1.06
CA GLN A 284 -53.36 -39.66 -0.79
C GLN A 284 -52.20 -40.57 -0.42
#